data_AF-A0A210PJQ6-F1
#
_entry.id   AF-A0A210PJQ6-F1
#
_cell.length_a   1.000
_cell.length_b   1.000
_cell.length_c   1.000
_cell.angle_alpha   90.00
_cell.angle_beta   90.00
_cell.angle_gamma   90.00
#
_symmetry.space_group_name_H-M   'P 1'
#
loop_
_entity.id
_entity.type
_entity.pdbx_description
1 polymer ?
#
loop_
_entity_poly.entity_id
_entity_poly.type
_entity_poly.pdbx_seq_one_letter_code
_entity_poly.pdbx_strand_id
1 'polypeptide(L)'
;MADRMMVAVWVALSAVAIYGGPTSLPIHTARCLVNGTYYSPGESFQRDPCSPCFCGDNGQTNCAIVDCFFTPCVNPVNDPTKCCPICPDGIYIA
;
A
#
# COMPACT_ATOMS: atom_id res chain seq x y z
N MET A 1 -53.98 -22.39 -1.69
CA MET A 1 -53.24 -21.15 -1.39
C MET A 1 -51.90 -21.44 -0.70
N ALA A 2 -51.83 -22.38 0.26
CA ALA A 2 -50.61 -22.78 0.97
C ALA A 2 -49.56 -23.54 0.11
N ASP A 3 -49.99 -24.17 -0.98
CA ASP A 3 -49.14 -24.99 -1.86
C ASP A 3 -48.09 -24.17 -2.64
N ARG A 4 -48.52 -23.03 -3.24
CA ARG A 4 -47.64 -22.12 -4.00
C ARG A 4 -46.62 -21.40 -3.13
N MET A 5 -46.93 -21.20 -1.85
CA MET A 5 -46.06 -20.49 -0.91
C MET A 5 -44.91 -21.38 -0.45
N MET A 6 -45.16 -22.69 -0.27
CA MET A 6 -44.10 -23.68 0.01
C MET A 6 -43.16 -23.83 -1.18
N VAL A 7 -43.66 -23.88 -2.42
CA VAL A 7 -42.82 -23.91 -3.64
C VAL A 7 -41.88 -22.71 -3.70
N ALA A 8 -42.37 -21.50 -3.40
CA ALA A 8 -41.55 -20.29 -3.35
C ALA A 8 -40.47 -20.36 -2.25
N VAL A 9 -40.79 -20.91 -1.09
CA VAL A 9 -39.85 -21.12 0.03
C VAL A 9 -38.75 -22.13 -0.37
N TRP A 10 -39.10 -23.25 -1.00
CA TRP A 10 -38.14 -24.24 -1.50
C TRP A 10 -37.23 -23.67 -2.62
N VAL A 11 -37.78 -22.84 -3.50
CA VAL A 11 -37.01 -22.15 -4.56
C VAL A 11 -36.05 -21.12 -3.95
N ALA A 12 -36.48 -20.36 -2.93
CA ALA A 12 -35.62 -19.41 -2.24
C ALA A 12 -34.49 -20.10 -1.44
N LEU A 13 -34.79 -21.20 -0.74
CA LEU A 13 -33.80 -21.97 0.03
C LEU A 13 -32.76 -22.65 -0.87
N SER A 14 -33.17 -23.20 -2.02
CA SER A 14 -32.26 -23.76 -3.00
C SER A 14 -31.40 -22.70 -3.68
N ALA A 15 -31.96 -21.53 -3.99
CA ALA A 15 -31.19 -20.38 -4.50
C ALA A 15 -30.18 -19.86 -3.47
N VAL A 16 -30.49 -19.84 -2.17
CA VAL A 16 -29.53 -19.46 -1.11
C VAL A 16 -28.38 -20.46 -1.01
N ALA A 17 -28.60 -21.75 -1.24
CA ALA A 17 -27.52 -22.74 -1.27
C ALA A 17 -26.61 -22.62 -2.51
N ILE A 18 -27.14 -22.10 -3.63
CA ILE A 18 -26.38 -21.93 -4.89
C ILE A 18 -25.72 -20.54 -4.99
N TYR A 19 -26.32 -19.50 -4.42
CA TYR A 19 -25.85 -18.11 -4.52
C TYR A 19 -25.37 -17.50 -3.18
N GLY A 20 -25.52 -18.20 -2.06
CA GLY A 20 -25.22 -17.70 -0.71
C GLY A 20 -24.04 -18.40 -0.05
N GLY A 21 -22.85 -18.35 -0.66
CA GLY A 21 -21.61 -18.57 0.07
C GLY A 21 -21.18 -17.30 0.80
N PRO A 22 -20.85 -17.31 2.11
CA PRO A 22 -20.35 -16.13 2.80
C PRO A 22 -18.85 -16.00 2.51
N THR A 23 -18.49 -15.24 1.47
CA THR A 23 -17.13 -14.68 1.42
C THR A 23 -17.18 -13.24 0.93
N SER A 24 -17.68 -12.36 1.79
CA SER A 24 -17.06 -11.02 1.88
C SER A 24 -15.67 -11.18 2.50
N LEU A 25 -14.78 -11.88 1.81
CA LEU A 25 -13.35 -11.77 2.01
C LEU A 25 -12.86 -11.00 0.79
N PRO A 26 -12.30 -9.78 0.93
CA PRO A 26 -11.67 -9.14 -0.20
C PRO A 26 -10.53 -10.04 -0.64
N ILE A 27 -10.72 -10.75 -1.76
CA ILE A 27 -9.68 -11.54 -2.43
C ILE A 27 -8.67 -10.52 -2.98
N HIS A 28 -7.68 -10.22 -2.15
CA HIS A 28 -6.29 -9.84 -2.47
C HIS A 28 -6.02 -8.99 -3.71
N THR A 29 -6.67 -7.83 -3.82
CA THR A 29 -6.08 -6.65 -4.49
C THR A 29 -6.36 -5.42 -3.64
N ALA A 30 -5.88 -5.45 -2.40
CA ALA A 30 -5.98 -4.29 -1.53
C ALA A 30 -4.99 -3.23 -2.03
N ARG A 31 -5.50 -2.19 -2.66
CA ARG A 31 -4.72 -1.05 -3.16
C ARG A 31 -4.46 -0.08 -2.04
N CYS A 32 -3.25 0.48 -1.99
CA CYS A 32 -2.89 1.48 -0.99
C CYS A 32 -3.27 2.88 -1.50
N LEU A 33 -3.97 3.67 -0.68
CA LEU A 33 -4.26 5.06 -0.97
C LEU A 33 -3.26 5.97 -0.24
N VAL A 34 -2.40 6.65 -0.98
CA VAL A 34 -1.44 7.63 -0.42
C VAL A 34 -1.54 8.94 -1.17
N ASN A 35 -1.77 10.04 -0.43
CA ASN A 35 -1.94 11.40 -0.98
C ASN A 35 -2.96 11.50 -2.13
N GLY A 36 -4.00 10.66 -2.12
CA GLY A 36 -5.03 10.64 -3.18
C GLY A 36 -4.70 9.73 -4.38
N THR A 37 -3.53 9.08 -4.38
CA THR A 37 -3.10 8.15 -5.44
C THR A 37 -3.22 6.70 -4.99
N TYR A 38 -3.73 5.83 -5.87
CA TYR A 38 -3.89 4.40 -5.60
C TYR A 38 -2.74 3.57 -6.15
N TYR A 39 -1.97 2.97 -5.24
CA TYR A 39 -0.86 2.07 -5.54
C TYR A 39 -1.32 0.61 -5.49
N SER A 40 -0.75 -0.22 -6.36
CA SER A 40 -1.04 -1.64 -6.41
C SER A 40 -0.24 -2.39 -5.33
N PRO A 41 -0.75 -3.51 -4.81
CA PRO A 41 0.05 -4.34 -3.92
C PRO A 41 1.33 -4.83 -4.62
N GLY A 42 2.46 -4.78 -3.91
CA GLY A 42 3.80 -5.02 -4.44
C GLY A 42 4.48 -3.77 -5.04
N GLU A 43 3.77 -2.65 -5.16
CA GLU A 43 4.31 -1.42 -5.75
C GLU A 43 5.15 -0.63 -4.72
N SER A 44 6.34 -0.20 -5.15
CA SER A 44 7.20 0.70 -4.39
C SER A 44 7.16 2.10 -4.99
N PHE A 45 7.08 3.12 -4.12
CA PHE A 45 6.96 4.52 -4.52
C PHE A 45 7.66 5.43 -3.51
N GLN A 46 8.09 6.62 -3.95
CA GLN A 46 8.57 7.67 -3.05
C GLN A 46 7.44 8.67 -2.79
N ARG A 47 7.06 8.86 -1.53
CA ARG A 47 6.18 9.98 -1.16
C ARG A 47 6.99 11.28 -1.13
N ASP A 48 8.16 11.21 -0.52
CA ASP A 48 9.15 12.28 -0.41
C ASP A 48 10.54 11.71 -0.75
N PRO A 49 11.55 12.54 -1.07
CA PRO A 49 12.91 12.06 -1.35
C PRO A 49 13.48 11.18 -0.22
N CYS A 50 13.09 11.46 1.02
CA CYS A 50 13.49 10.72 2.23
C CYS A 50 12.51 9.64 2.69
N SER A 51 11.35 9.49 2.03
CA SER A 51 10.32 8.57 2.47
C SER A 51 9.94 7.59 1.36
N PRO A 52 10.74 6.53 1.17
CA PRO A 52 10.35 5.38 0.36
C PRO A 52 9.22 4.62 1.06
N CYS A 53 8.22 4.26 0.27
CA CYS A 53 7.04 3.51 0.70
C CYS A 53 6.85 2.27 -0.17
N PHE A 54 6.23 1.26 0.41
CA PHE A 54 5.85 0.02 -0.24
C PHE A 54 4.40 -0.32 0.09
N CYS A 55 3.62 -0.67 -0.93
CA CYS A 55 2.26 -1.15 -0.75
C CYS A 55 2.27 -2.67 -0.51
N GLY A 56 1.91 -3.09 0.70
CA GLY A 56 1.78 -4.50 1.05
C GLY A 56 0.56 -5.15 0.41
N ASP A 57 0.60 -6.47 0.24
CA ASP A 57 -0.50 -7.24 -0.35
C ASP A 57 -1.79 -7.22 0.48
N ASN A 58 -1.66 -6.89 1.77
CA ASN A 58 -2.74 -6.64 2.70
C ASN A 58 -3.36 -5.24 2.58
N GLY A 59 -2.90 -4.41 1.63
CA GLY A 59 -3.35 -3.03 1.43
C GLY A 59 -2.80 -2.04 2.44
N GLN A 60 -1.81 -2.44 3.25
CA GLN A 60 -1.14 -1.56 4.18
C GLN A 60 0.07 -0.91 3.52
N THR A 61 0.18 0.40 3.68
CA THR A 61 1.38 1.12 3.25
C THR A 61 2.43 1.06 4.33
N ASN A 62 3.63 0.62 3.97
CA ASN A 62 4.80 0.63 4.82
C ASN A 62 5.79 1.65 4.28
N CYS A 63 5.95 2.77 4.99
CA CYS A 63 6.93 3.80 4.65
C CYS A 63 8.10 3.73 5.63
N ALA A 64 9.32 3.78 5.10
CA ALA A 64 10.51 3.99 5.88
C ALA A 64 10.90 5.48 5.84
N ILE A 65 11.51 5.98 6.91
CA ILE A 65 12.17 7.29 6.92
C ILE A 65 13.66 7.00 6.81
N VAL A 66 14.30 7.59 5.80
CA VAL A 66 15.74 7.47 5.60
C VAL A 66 16.42 8.56 6.42
N ASP A 67 17.22 8.16 7.40
CA ASP A 67 18.14 9.06 8.09
C ASP A 67 19.48 9.12 7.34
N CYS A 68 20.00 10.33 7.20
CA CYS A 68 21.29 10.55 6.56
C CYS A 68 22.43 10.34 7.55
N PHE A 69 23.47 9.62 7.12
CA PHE A 69 24.65 9.43 7.94
C PHE A 69 25.41 10.76 8.09
N PHE A 70 25.73 11.13 9.33
CA PHE A 70 26.41 12.38 9.64
C PHE A 70 27.93 12.22 9.41
N THR A 71 28.35 12.33 8.15
CA THR A 71 29.78 12.35 7.78
C THR A 71 30.31 13.79 7.77
N PRO A 72 31.52 14.05 8.31
CA PRO A 72 32.17 15.36 8.17
C PRO A 72 32.47 15.63 6.70
N CYS A 73 31.65 16.50 6.11
CA CYS A 73 31.67 16.85 4.71
C CYS A 73 32.27 18.26 4.56
N VAL A 74 33.24 18.42 3.66
CA VAL A 74 33.67 19.75 3.23
C VAL A 74 32.64 20.22 2.22
N ASN A 75 31.89 21.28 2.56
CA ASN A 75 30.89 21.91 1.69
C ASN A 75 29.72 20.99 1.25
N PRO A 76 28.83 20.60 2.19
CA PRO A 76 27.65 19.80 1.85
C PRO A 76 26.70 20.58 0.93
N VAL A 77 26.30 19.98 -0.19
CA VAL A 77 25.33 20.54 -1.12
C VAL A 77 24.00 19.81 -0.96
N ASN A 78 22.94 20.55 -0.64
CA ASN A 78 21.58 20.03 -0.53
C ASN A 78 20.89 20.08 -1.89
N ASP A 79 20.51 18.92 -2.41
CA ASP A 79 19.72 18.80 -3.64
C ASP A 79 18.27 18.44 -3.28
N PRO A 80 17.26 19.21 -3.73
CA PRO A 80 15.85 18.94 -3.41
C PRO A 80 15.32 17.61 -3.96
N THR A 81 16.01 16.99 -4.91
CA THR A 81 15.65 15.68 -5.48
C THR A 81 16.24 14.51 -4.69
N LYS A 82 17.17 14.77 -3.77
CA LYS A 82 17.84 13.76 -2.95
C LYS A 82 17.44 13.91 -1.50
N CYS A 83 17.36 12.80 -0.79
CA CYS A 83 17.14 12.85 0.65
C CYS A 83 18.35 13.45 1.39
N CYS A 84 19.55 13.02 1.00
CA CYS A 84 20.77 13.34 1.72
C CYS A 84 21.65 14.34 0.97
N PRO A 85 22.38 15.20 1.71
CA PRO A 85 23.36 16.09 1.11
C PRO A 85 24.44 15.30 0.38
N ILE A 86 24.89 15.85 -0.74
CA ILE A 86 26.04 15.32 -1.48
C ILE A 86 27.31 16.08 -1.10
N CYS A 87 28.43 15.38 -1.15
CA CYS A 87 29.77 15.91 -0.84
C CYS A 87 30.65 15.83 -2.08
N PRO A 88 30.55 16.80 -3.01
CA PRO A 88 31.33 16.77 -4.24
C PRO A 88 32.84 16.92 -3.98
N ASP A 89 33.20 17.66 -2.93
CA ASP A 89 34.60 17.97 -2.56
C ASP A 89 35.24 16.89 -1.67
N GLY A 90 34.53 15.79 -1.39
CA GLY A 90 35.01 14.64 -0.63
C GLY A 90 34.68 14.65 0.87
N ILE A 91 35.07 13.57 1.54
CA ILE A 91 34.91 13.39 3.00
C ILE A 91 36.15 13.94 3.69
N TYR A 92 35.99 14.78 4.70
CA TYR A 92 37.11 15.20 5.54
C TYR A 92 37.49 14.04 6.47
N ILE A 93 38.58 13.35 6.15
CA ILE A 93 39.19 12.36 7.04
C ILE A 93 40.09 13.15 7.99
N ALA A 94 39.58 13.46 9.18
CA ALA A 94 40.37 14.07 10.25
C ALA A 94 41.33 13.04 10.86
#